data_AF-A0AAE3K6Q5-F1
#
_entry.id   AF-A0AAE3K6Q5-F1
#
_cell.length_a   1.000
_cell.length_b   1.000
_cell.length_c   1.000
_cell.angle_alpha   90.00
_cell.angle_beta   90.00
_cell.angle_gamma   90.00
#
_symmetry.space_group_name_H-M   'P 1'
#
loop_
_entity.id
_entity.type
_entity.pdbx_description
1 polymer ?
#
loop_
_entity_poly.entity_id
_entity_poly.type
_entity_poly.pdbx_seq_one_letter_code
_entity_poly.pdbx_strand_id
1 'polypeptide(L)'
;MTPPSRRQVLSASAPALLAGCLDSNSTTSGDKREDSTEDEQKSGELMHIEAWVIEDVPSSIDPVPSDDDRVDGVGLFAELFEKLSDVEYERGTVRSSDHGEFEGISIHGVSATSDKAEATQDAYEDLPRQNAEGLPNAPYLEHEGEVIAIVTLGIGREE
;
A
#
# COMPACT_ATOMS: atom_id res chain seq x y z
N MET A 1 -8.81 25.28 -47.67
CA MET A 1 -8.84 24.35 -48.83
C MET A 1 -8.63 22.93 -48.33
N THR A 2 -9.14 21.93 -49.06
CA THR A 2 -9.42 20.56 -48.58
C THR A 2 -8.21 19.60 -48.59
N PRO A 3 -8.26 18.47 -47.84
CA PRO A 3 -7.18 17.47 -47.70
C PRO A 3 -7.26 16.38 -48.79
N PRO A 4 -6.32 15.40 -48.86
CA PRO A 4 -6.52 14.06 -48.25
C PRO A 4 -5.16 13.42 -47.77
N SER A 5 -4.93 12.11 -47.47
CA SER A 5 -5.74 10.87 -47.51
C SER A 5 -5.17 9.70 -46.64
N ARG A 6 -6.07 8.81 -46.19
CA ARG A 6 -5.97 7.31 -46.12
C ARG A 6 -4.74 6.55 -45.52
N ARG A 7 -5.04 5.84 -44.43
CA ARG A 7 -5.13 4.34 -44.29
C ARG A 7 -4.16 3.43 -45.07
N GLN A 8 -3.38 2.63 -44.33
CA GLN A 8 -3.27 1.14 -44.34
C GLN A 8 -2.91 0.76 -42.88
N VAL A 9 -3.52 -0.15 -42.10
CA VAL A 9 -4.19 -1.45 -42.27
C VAL A 9 -3.25 -2.59 -42.68
N LEU A 10 -3.13 -3.58 -41.79
CA LEU A 10 -2.88 -5.05 -41.92
C LEU A 10 -1.93 -5.49 -40.78
N SER A 11 -2.30 -6.38 -39.84
CA SER A 11 -2.83 -7.76 -39.94
C SER A 11 -1.75 -8.83 -40.09
N ALA A 12 -1.38 -9.46 -38.96
CA ALA A 12 -0.95 -10.87 -38.86
C ALA A 12 -1.04 -11.26 -37.37
N SER A 13 -1.98 -12.10 -36.92
CA SER A 13 -2.18 -13.54 -37.15
C SER A 13 -1.55 -14.40 -36.04
N ALA A 14 -2.40 -14.89 -35.15
CA ALA A 14 -2.06 -15.99 -34.24
C ALA A 14 -1.98 -17.32 -35.01
N PRO A 15 -1.08 -18.22 -34.58
CA PRO A 15 -1.37 -19.65 -34.47
C PRO A 15 -0.76 -20.27 -33.20
N ALA A 16 -1.06 -21.50 -32.78
CA ALA A 16 -2.27 -22.30 -32.92
C ALA A 16 -2.20 -23.44 -31.88
N LEU A 17 -3.36 -24.01 -31.57
CA LEU A 17 -3.59 -25.20 -30.75
C LEU A 17 -2.57 -26.33 -30.96
N LEU A 18 -2.13 -26.96 -29.86
CA LEU A 18 -1.80 -28.39 -29.85
C LEU A 18 -2.53 -29.08 -28.69
N ALA A 19 -3.20 -30.19 -29.02
CA ALA A 19 -3.98 -30.99 -28.10
C ALA A 19 -3.13 -32.13 -27.48
N GLY A 20 -3.50 -32.54 -26.27
CA GLY A 20 -3.09 -33.81 -25.66
C GLY A 20 -4.33 -34.47 -25.06
N CYS A 21 -4.67 -35.67 -25.52
CA CYS A 21 -5.92 -36.36 -25.15
C CYS A 21 -5.66 -37.70 -24.44
N LEU A 22 -6.67 -38.12 -23.66
CA LEU A 22 -6.92 -39.47 -23.10
C LEU A 22 -6.04 -39.99 -21.93
N ASP A 23 -6.59 -39.89 -20.72
CA ASP A 23 -7.20 -40.99 -19.95
C ASP A 23 -6.44 -42.34 -19.78
N SER A 24 -6.18 -42.74 -18.52
CA SER A 24 -6.50 -44.10 -17.99
C SER A 24 -6.21 -44.28 -16.48
N ASN A 25 -7.29 -44.44 -15.72
CA ASN A 25 -7.45 -45.19 -14.45
C ASN A 25 -6.27 -46.05 -13.90
N SER A 26 -5.89 -45.86 -12.62
CA SER A 26 -5.75 -46.96 -11.64
C SER A 26 -5.53 -46.50 -10.19
N THR A 27 -6.13 -47.21 -9.23
CA THR A 27 -5.89 -47.12 -7.78
C THR A 27 -4.54 -47.71 -7.36
N THR A 28 -3.84 -47.09 -6.40
CA THR A 28 -2.90 -47.78 -5.48
C THR A 28 -2.76 -46.98 -4.18
N SER A 29 -3.10 -47.61 -3.05
CA SER A 29 -2.70 -47.12 -1.72
C SER A 29 -1.20 -47.37 -1.54
N GLY A 30 -0.43 -46.35 -1.16
CA GLY A 30 1.01 -46.47 -0.95
C GLY A 30 1.50 -45.45 0.07
N ASP A 31 1.95 -45.94 1.23
CA ASP A 31 2.46 -45.16 2.34
C ASP A 31 3.62 -44.24 1.91
N LYS A 32 3.48 -42.94 2.19
CA LYS A 32 4.57 -41.97 2.13
C LYS A 32 4.46 -41.04 3.33
N ARG A 33 5.39 -41.20 4.27
CA ARG A 33 5.69 -40.20 5.30
C ARG A 33 6.45 -39.03 4.68
N GLU A 34 5.74 -37.97 4.37
CA GLU A 34 6.28 -36.60 4.28
C GLU A 34 5.23 -35.78 5.04
N ASP A 35 5.39 -35.69 6.35
CA ASP A 35 6.11 -34.62 7.06
C ASP A 35 5.08 -33.58 7.51
N SER A 36 5.29 -32.99 8.68
CA SER A 36 4.30 -32.10 9.28
C SER A 36 4.28 -30.79 8.49
N THR A 37 3.38 -30.65 7.52
CA THR A 37 3.00 -29.32 7.05
C THR A 37 2.39 -28.61 8.24
N GLU A 38 3.19 -27.78 8.88
CA GLU A 38 2.72 -26.76 9.80
C GLU A 38 1.87 -25.80 8.96
N ASP A 39 0.58 -26.10 8.86
CA ASP A 39 -0.48 -25.13 8.57
C ASP A 39 -0.52 -24.13 9.74
N GLU A 40 0.56 -23.34 9.87
CA GLU A 40 0.59 -22.16 10.72
C GLU A 40 -0.55 -21.26 10.26
N GLN A 41 -1.56 -21.14 11.12
CA GLN A 41 -2.70 -20.26 10.92
C GLN A 41 -2.25 -18.79 10.98
N LYS A 42 -1.61 -18.30 9.91
CA LYS A 42 -1.35 -16.87 9.64
C LYS A 42 -2.64 -16.13 9.25
N SER A 43 -3.75 -16.50 9.89
CA SER A 43 -5.11 -16.10 9.55
C SER A 43 -5.52 -14.92 10.42
N GLY A 44 -5.38 -13.70 9.88
CA GLY A 44 -5.94 -12.48 10.48
C GLY A 44 -4.94 -11.33 10.72
N GLU A 45 -3.67 -11.46 10.33
CA GLU A 45 -2.69 -10.36 10.49
C GLU A 45 -2.76 -9.36 9.31
N LEU A 46 -3.16 -8.12 9.62
CA LEU A 46 -3.34 -7.02 8.68
C LEU A 46 -2.40 -5.85 9.02
N MET A 47 -1.73 -5.32 8.00
CA MET A 47 -1.01 -4.06 8.11
C MET A 47 -1.98 -2.88 8.10
N HIS A 48 -1.67 -1.86 8.90
CA HIS A 48 -2.36 -0.58 8.92
C HIS A 48 -1.40 0.60 9.03
N ILE A 49 -1.84 1.74 8.50
CA ILE A 49 -1.21 3.05 8.69
C ILE A 49 -2.16 3.93 9.51
N GLU A 50 -1.60 4.68 10.45
CA GLU A 50 -2.20 5.85 11.06
C GLU A 50 -1.35 7.08 10.68
N ALA A 51 -1.99 8.07 10.07
CA ALA A 51 -1.39 9.34 9.71
C ALA A 51 -2.19 10.50 10.33
N TRP A 52 -1.50 11.56 10.77
CA TRP A 52 -2.14 12.78 11.27
C TRP A 52 -1.86 13.94 10.32
N VAL A 53 -2.89 14.73 9.98
CA VAL A 53 -2.76 15.94 9.15
C VAL A 53 -2.23 17.09 10.01
N ILE A 54 -1.24 17.82 9.49
CA ILE A 54 -0.51 18.88 10.19
C ILE A 54 -0.80 20.21 9.49
N GLU A 55 -1.66 21.05 10.09
CA GLU A 55 -2.01 22.37 9.52
C GLU A 55 -0.85 23.37 9.60
N ASP A 56 -0.27 23.56 10.79
CA ASP A 56 0.80 24.53 11.06
C ASP A 56 2.18 23.85 11.03
N VAL A 57 2.68 23.55 9.82
CA VAL A 57 3.99 22.91 9.63
C VAL A 57 5.14 23.88 9.93
N PRO A 58 6.01 23.62 10.93
CA PRO A 58 7.14 24.48 11.22
C PRO A 58 8.27 24.27 10.19
N SER A 59 9.01 25.33 9.87
CA SER A 59 10.08 25.32 8.86
C SER A 59 11.32 24.46 9.21
N SER A 60 11.26 23.69 10.30
CA SER A 60 12.24 22.65 10.65
C SER A 60 11.86 21.27 10.11
N ILE A 61 10.62 21.11 9.62
CA ILE A 61 10.15 19.91 8.92
C ILE A 61 10.32 20.13 7.42
N ASP A 62 10.94 19.17 6.76
CA ASP A 62 11.18 19.08 5.32
C ASP A 62 10.43 17.83 4.81
N PRO A 63 9.14 17.92 4.48
CA PRO A 63 8.31 16.76 4.17
C PRO A 63 8.73 16.12 2.85
N VAL A 64 8.61 14.79 2.75
CA VAL A 64 8.88 14.06 1.51
C VAL A 64 7.65 14.20 0.59
N PRO A 65 7.78 14.73 -0.63
CA PRO A 65 6.62 14.92 -1.50
C PRO A 65 6.10 13.57 -2.01
N SER A 66 4.80 13.50 -2.29
CA SER A 66 4.13 12.27 -2.72
C SER A 66 4.59 11.70 -4.07
N ASP A 67 5.32 12.48 -4.87
CA ASP A 67 5.93 12.07 -6.14
C ASP A 67 7.40 11.60 -6.00
N ASP A 68 7.90 11.45 -4.76
CA ASP A 68 9.19 10.82 -4.48
C ASP A 68 9.12 9.30 -4.71
N ASP A 69 10.13 8.75 -5.40
CA ASP A 69 10.25 7.32 -5.77
C ASP A 69 10.08 6.34 -4.59
N ARG A 70 10.25 6.81 -3.34
CA ARG A 70 10.06 5.99 -2.12
C ARG A 70 8.60 5.82 -1.71
N VAL A 71 7.68 6.67 -2.17
CA VAL A 71 6.27 6.66 -1.74
C VAL A 71 5.27 6.64 -2.90
N ASP A 72 5.63 7.14 -4.08
CA ASP A 72 4.73 7.11 -5.25
C ASP A 72 4.39 5.67 -5.67
N GLY A 73 3.10 5.35 -5.69
CA GLY A 73 2.60 4.00 -6.01
C GLY A 73 2.99 2.90 -5.01
N VAL A 74 3.65 3.22 -3.88
CA VAL A 74 4.18 2.22 -2.95
C VAL A 74 3.12 1.79 -1.93
N GLY A 75 2.69 0.53 -2.02
CA GLY A 75 1.98 -0.17 -0.95
C GLY A 75 0.75 0.57 -0.41
N LEU A 76 0.73 0.85 0.89
CA LEU A 76 -0.31 1.64 1.57
C LEU A 76 -0.13 3.16 1.46
N PHE A 77 1.02 3.68 1.02
CA PHE A 77 1.20 5.12 0.79
C PHE A 77 0.37 5.60 -0.41
N ALA A 78 0.27 4.79 -1.47
CA ALA A 78 -0.64 5.06 -2.58
C ALA A 78 -2.10 5.19 -2.10
N GLU A 79 -2.56 4.26 -1.25
CA GLU A 79 -3.91 4.28 -0.67
C GLU A 79 -4.12 5.46 0.31
N LEU A 80 -3.05 6.05 0.84
CA LEU A 80 -3.08 7.24 1.69
C LEU A 80 -3.24 8.52 0.89
N PHE A 81 -2.50 8.65 -0.21
CA PHE A 81 -2.63 9.78 -1.12
C PHE A 81 -4.00 9.77 -1.82
N GLU A 82 -4.49 8.61 -2.27
CA GLU A 82 -5.86 8.47 -2.80
C GLU A 82 -6.94 8.98 -1.82
N LYS A 83 -6.78 8.71 -0.52
CA LYS A 83 -7.70 9.20 0.53
C LYS A 83 -7.54 10.68 0.88
N LEU A 84 -6.34 11.26 0.67
CA LEU A 84 -6.12 12.68 0.87
C LEU A 84 -6.83 13.50 -0.22
N SER A 85 -6.70 13.08 -1.49
CA SER A 85 -7.42 13.70 -2.62
C SER A 85 -8.93 13.46 -2.63
N ASP A 86 -9.43 12.42 -1.94
CA ASP A 86 -10.86 12.12 -1.89
C ASP A 86 -11.61 13.04 -0.89
N VAL A 87 -12.25 14.07 -1.43
CA VAL A 87 -13.09 15.01 -0.69
C VAL A 87 -14.36 14.39 -0.07
N GLU A 88 -14.74 13.17 -0.45
CA GLU A 88 -15.84 12.42 0.18
C GLU A 88 -15.36 11.48 1.31
N TYR A 89 -14.04 11.33 1.50
CA TYR A 89 -13.47 10.47 2.55
C TYR A 89 -13.62 11.08 3.94
N GLU A 90 -14.31 10.37 4.85
CA GLU A 90 -14.50 10.81 6.23
C GLU A 90 -13.19 10.69 7.02
N ARG A 91 -12.59 11.84 7.33
CA ARG A 91 -11.40 11.94 8.19
C ARG A 91 -11.79 11.97 9.67
N GLY A 92 -11.03 11.30 10.51
CA GLY A 92 -11.30 11.20 11.95
C GLY A 92 -10.67 12.32 12.77
N THR A 93 -10.94 12.35 14.08
CA THR A 93 -10.24 13.22 15.02
C THR A 93 -9.47 12.39 16.04
N VAL A 94 -8.15 12.57 16.11
CA VAL A 94 -7.26 11.88 17.05
C VAL A 94 -6.82 12.85 18.15
N ARG A 95 -6.81 12.38 19.39
CA ARG A 95 -6.34 13.13 20.57
C ARG A 95 -5.12 12.48 21.19
N SER A 96 -3.96 13.10 21.00
CA SER A 96 -2.73 12.78 21.69
C SER A 96 -2.60 13.59 22.99
N SER A 97 -2.21 12.94 24.09
CA SER A 97 -1.86 13.63 25.34
C SER A 97 -0.64 14.54 25.21
N ASP A 98 0.23 14.21 24.25
CA ASP A 98 1.59 14.75 24.18
C ASP A 98 1.72 15.79 23.05
N HIS A 99 0.82 15.73 22.06
CA HIS A 99 0.83 16.56 20.85
C HIS A 99 -0.45 17.38 20.63
N GLY A 100 -1.58 17.02 21.24
CA GLY A 100 -2.86 17.72 21.08
C GLY A 100 -3.87 16.98 20.19
N GLU A 101 -4.77 17.74 19.55
CA GLU A 101 -5.85 17.22 18.71
C GLU A 101 -5.51 17.43 17.24
N PHE A 102 -5.61 16.36 16.42
CA PHE A 102 -5.31 16.36 15.00
C PHE A 102 -6.44 15.71 14.21
N GLU A 103 -6.52 16.05 12.93
CA GLU A 103 -7.27 15.25 11.96
C GLU A 103 -6.48 13.98 11.63
N GLY A 104 -7.15 12.83 11.67
CA GLY A 104 -6.53 11.51 11.55
C GLY A 104 -7.05 10.72 10.36
N ILE A 105 -6.12 10.11 9.62
CA ILE A 105 -6.40 9.21 8.50
C ILE A 105 -5.85 7.83 8.83
N SER A 106 -6.75 6.84 8.86
CA SER A 106 -6.40 5.44 9.11
C SER A 106 -6.64 4.60 7.86
N ILE A 107 -5.74 3.66 7.58
CA ILE A 107 -5.85 2.71 6.48
C ILE A 107 -5.65 1.31 7.02
N HIS A 108 -6.61 0.44 6.75
CA HIS A 108 -6.61 -0.96 7.13
C HIS A 108 -7.02 -1.77 5.89
N GLY A 109 -6.38 -2.90 5.63
CA GLY A 109 -6.88 -3.83 4.59
C GLY A 109 -5.81 -4.63 3.83
N VAL A 110 -4.52 -4.35 4.01
CA VAL A 110 -3.45 -5.11 3.36
C VAL A 110 -2.98 -6.23 4.30
N SER A 111 -2.97 -7.48 3.81
CA SER A 111 -2.44 -8.60 4.59
C SER A 111 -0.96 -8.41 4.89
N ALA A 112 -0.55 -8.62 6.13
CA ALA A 112 0.82 -8.46 6.60
C ALA A 112 1.84 -9.40 5.90
N THR A 113 1.36 -10.40 5.16
CA THR A 113 2.18 -11.36 4.40
C THR A 113 2.25 -11.06 2.89
N SER A 114 1.74 -9.91 2.46
CA SER A 114 1.71 -9.53 1.04
C SER A 114 2.86 -8.60 0.65
N ASP A 115 3.26 -8.66 -0.62
CA ASP A 115 4.29 -7.79 -1.24
C ASP A 115 3.99 -6.28 -1.01
N LYS A 116 2.71 -5.90 -0.93
CA LYS A 116 2.29 -4.53 -0.59
C LYS A 116 2.69 -4.14 0.84
N ALA A 117 2.58 -5.05 1.81
CA ALA A 117 2.95 -4.79 3.19
C ALA A 117 4.48 -4.68 3.32
N GLU A 118 5.22 -5.62 2.74
CA GLU A 118 6.69 -5.61 2.70
C GLU A 118 7.21 -4.30 2.07
N ALA A 119 6.73 -3.94 0.88
CA ALA A 119 7.12 -2.69 0.22
C ALA A 119 6.74 -1.42 1.00
N THR A 120 5.60 -1.42 1.72
CA THR A 120 5.24 -0.30 2.62
C THR A 120 6.22 -0.17 3.78
N GLN A 121 6.60 -1.30 4.39
CA GLN A 121 7.51 -1.31 5.52
C GLN A 121 8.92 -0.88 5.13
N ASP A 122 9.48 -1.46 4.06
CA ASP A 122 10.81 -1.11 3.55
C ASP A 122 10.90 0.39 3.24
N ALA A 123 9.91 0.92 2.52
CA ALA A 123 9.83 2.35 2.23
C ALA A 123 9.68 3.21 3.50
N TYR A 124 8.87 2.80 4.47
CA TYR A 124 8.72 3.51 5.73
C TYR A 124 10.01 3.58 6.56
N GLU A 125 10.80 2.50 6.57
CA GLU A 125 12.09 2.43 7.27
C GLU A 125 13.16 3.33 6.61
N ASP A 126 13.09 3.53 5.29
CA ASP A 126 13.97 4.44 4.51
C ASP A 126 13.56 5.93 4.57
N LEU A 127 12.38 6.27 5.10
CA LEU A 127 11.93 7.67 5.21
C LEU A 127 12.60 8.43 6.38
N PRO A 128 12.95 9.72 6.20
CA PRO A 128 13.58 10.52 7.23
C PRO A 128 12.59 10.81 8.37
N ARG A 129 12.88 10.26 9.56
CA ARG A 129 12.18 10.64 10.79
C ARG A 129 12.60 12.03 11.26
N GLN A 130 11.62 12.88 11.52
CA GLN A 130 11.80 14.27 11.90
C GLN A 130 11.01 14.57 13.18
N ASN A 131 11.42 15.61 13.90
CA ASN A 131 10.85 15.96 15.20
C ASN A 131 10.77 17.49 15.33
N ALA A 132 9.64 17.98 15.85
CA ALA A 132 9.39 19.39 16.11
C ALA A 132 8.59 19.57 17.40
N GLU A 133 8.68 20.76 18.01
CA GLU A 133 7.93 21.04 19.25
C GLU A 133 6.42 20.95 19.00
N GLY A 134 5.71 20.18 19.83
CA GLY A 134 4.28 19.94 19.69
C GLY A 134 3.89 18.85 18.68
N LEU A 135 4.82 18.34 17.86
CA LEU A 135 4.52 17.36 16.79
C LEU A 135 5.18 15.99 17.04
N PRO A 136 4.64 14.88 16.48
CA PRO A 136 5.19 13.54 16.67
C PRO A 136 6.56 13.35 15.99
N ASN A 137 7.39 12.48 16.56
CA ASN A 137 8.65 12.07 15.93
C ASN A 137 8.38 10.96 14.89
N ALA A 138 8.16 11.37 13.63
CA ALA A 138 7.66 10.53 12.55
C ALA A 138 8.28 10.90 11.20
N PRO A 139 8.10 10.08 10.14
CA PRO A 139 8.19 10.54 8.77
C PRO A 139 7.07 11.53 8.45
N TYR A 140 7.39 12.58 7.69
CA TYR A 140 6.44 13.58 7.21
C TYR A 140 6.36 13.52 5.69
N LEU A 141 5.15 13.47 5.15
CA LEU A 141 4.88 13.46 3.71
C LEU A 141 4.04 14.68 3.30
N GLU A 142 4.23 15.18 2.09
CA GLU A 142 3.42 16.26 1.49
C GLU A 142 2.62 15.74 0.29
N HIS A 143 1.33 16.05 0.23
CA HIS A 143 0.45 15.72 -0.88
C HIS A 143 -0.54 16.86 -1.15
N GLU A 144 -0.59 17.37 -2.38
CA GLU A 144 -1.49 18.44 -2.83
C GLU A 144 -1.54 19.72 -1.96
N GLY A 145 -0.48 19.96 -1.15
CA GLY A 145 -0.38 21.09 -0.23
C GLY A 145 -0.80 20.79 1.21
N GLU A 146 -1.25 19.57 1.51
CA GLU A 146 -1.41 19.04 2.86
C GLU A 146 -0.15 18.29 3.30
N VAL A 147 0.23 18.43 4.56
CA VAL A 147 1.33 17.67 5.16
C VAL A 147 0.79 16.72 6.21
N ILE A 148 1.27 15.48 6.19
CA ILE A 148 0.88 14.41 7.11
C ILE A 148 2.09 13.82 7.82
N ALA A 149 1.91 13.40 9.07
CA ALA A 149 2.90 12.65 9.84
C ALA A 149 2.46 11.18 9.95
N ILE A 150 3.31 10.23 9.54
CA ILE A 150 3.04 8.78 9.64
C ILE A 150 3.41 8.29 11.04
N VAL A 151 2.48 8.42 11.98
CA VAL A 151 2.72 8.15 13.40
C VAL A 151 2.77 6.66 13.74
N THR A 152 1.96 5.85 13.06
CA THR A 152 1.90 4.39 13.28
C THR A 152 1.94 3.68 11.93
N LEU A 153 2.92 2.79 11.77
CA LEU A 153 2.86 1.68 10.82
C LEU A 153 2.94 0.40 11.65
N GLY A 154 1.99 -0.53 11.47
CA GLY A 154 1.94 -1.72 12.32
C GLY A 154 1.09 -2.85 11.77
N ILE A 155 1.27 -4.03 12.35
CA ILE A 155 0.47 -5.23 12.08
C ILE A 155 -0.51 -5.41 13.23
N GLY A 156 -1.81 -5.35 12.93
CA GLY A 156 -2.89 -5.71 13.83
C GLY A 156 -3.40 -7.12 13.56
N ARG A 157 -4.23 -7.66 14.47
CA ARG A 157 -4.99 -8.90 14.25
C ARG A 157 -6.47 -8.58 14.15
N GLU A 158 -7.16 -9.18 13.19
CA GLU A 158 -8.63 -9.24 13.18
C GLU A 158 -9.12 -10.07 14.38
N GLU A 159 -10.10 -9.54 15.12
CA GLU A 159 -10.74 -10.17 16.30
C GLU A 159 -12.03 -10.94 15.94
#